data_AF-A0A1W1UT33-F1
#
_entry.id   AF-A0A1W1UT33-F1
#
_cell.length_a   1.000
_cell.length_b   1.000
_cell.length_c   1.000
_cell.angle_alpha   90.00
_cell.angle_beta   90.00
_cell.angle_gamma   90.00
#
_symmetry.space_group_name_H-M   'P 1'
#
loop_
_entity.id
_entity.type
_entity.pdbx_description
1 polymer ?
#
loop_
_entity_poly.entity_id
_entity_poly.type
_entity_poly.pdbx_seq_one_letter_code
_entity_poly.pdbx_strand_id
1 'polypeptide(L)'
;MPKLNVGPYVASLKTTPALVRDRLAFLERARLRDEVPTVAGMPLVGLGGSCGKPAFLLPYLVQWNEESTLTLEEVATEFDCFVEYGAYPHLKLNDGGQEVAAVQDWSNMGMVFVRPGYERGEELLVRLKLALASAVGA
;
A
#
# COMPACT_ATOMS: atom_id res chain seq x y z
N MET A 1 -17.27 9.90 -25.52
CA MET A 1 -17.45 9.13 -24.26
C MET A 1 -17.19 10.06 -23.08
N PRO A 2 -18.08 10.13 -22.08
CA PRO A 2 -17.77 10.85 -20.85
C PRO A 2 -16.53 10.22 -20.20
N LYS A 3 -15.56 11.04 -19.79
CA LYS A 3 -14.36 10.58 -19.09
C LYS A 3 -14.71 10.18 -17.65
N LEU A 4 -14.05 9.18 -17.10
CA LEU A 4 -14.15 8.86 -15.67
C LEU A 4 -13.69 10.07 -14.84
N ASN A 5 -14.59 10.68 -14.06
CA ASN A 5 -14.29 11.85 -13.25
C ASN A 5 -13.66 11.49 -11.89
N VAL A 6 -12.61 10.66 -11.91
CA VAL A 6 -11.81 10.28 -10.72
C VAL A 6 -10.35 10.69 -10.83
N GLY A 7 -9.92 11.23 -11.98
CA GLY A 7 -8.53 11.61 -12.23
C GLY A 7 -7.93 12.53 -11.16
N PRO A 8 -8.61 13.63 -10.76
CA PRO A 8 -8.12 14.51 -9.69
C PRO A 8 -7.94 13.80 -8.34
N TYR A 9 -8.89 12.94 -7.97
CA TYR A 9 -8.82 12.14 -6.74
C TYR A 9 -7.65 11.13 -6.78
N VAL A 10 -7.50 10.41 -7.88
CA VAL A 10 -6.37 9.47 -8.04
C VAL A 10 -5.03 10.22 -8.03
N ALA A 11 -4.98 11.44 -8.56
CA ALA A 11 -3.78 12.26 -8.53
C ALA A 11 -3.44 12.74 -7.11
N SER A 12 -4.42 13.10 -6.28
CA SER A 12 -4.18 13.54 -4.90
C SER A 12 -3.64 12.43 -3.98
N LEU A 13 -3.87 11.15 -4.33
CA LEU A 13 -3.29 10.02 -3.62
C LEU A 13 -1.81 9.78 -3.96
N LYS A 14 -1.34 10.27 -5.11
CA LYS A 14 0.04 10.05 -5.57
C LYS A 14 1.02 10.99 -4.86
N THR A 15 2.22 10.49 -4.63
CA THR A 15 3.33 11.28 -4.08
C THR A 15 4.23 11.85 -5.19
N THR A 16 5.16 12.70 -4.81
CA THR A 16 6.27 13.15 -5.66
C THR A 16 7.58 12.47 -5.24
N PRO A 17 8.59 12.36 -6.13
CA PRO A 17 9.88 11.74 -5.77
C PRO A 17 10.56 12.34 -4.54
N ALA A 18 10.33 13.62 -4.23
CA ALA A 18 10.89 14.26 -3.05
C ALA A 18 10.25 13.77 -1.73
N LEU A 19 9.03 13.23 -1.78
CA LEU A 19 8.22 12.85 -0.63
C LEU A 19 7.92 11.34 -0.59
N VAL A 20 8.52 10.53 -1.47
CA VAL A 20 8.29 9.06 -1.48
C VAL A 20 8.74 8.39 -0.19
N ARG A 21 9.64 8.98 0.60
CA ARG A 21 10.07 8.45 1.91
C ARG A 21 9.50 9.22 3.10
N ASP A 22 8.61 10.18 2.85
CA ASP A 22 7.99 10.97 3.90
C ASP A 22 6.72 10.28 4.41
N ARG A 23 6.85 9.64 5.58
CA ARG A 23 5.76 8.95 6.28
C ARG A 23 4.62 9.89 6.67
N LEU A 24 4.93 11.11 7.13
CA LEU A 24 3.90 12.06 7.57
C LEU A 24 3.09 12.56 6.38
N ALA A 25 3.76 12.91 5.28
CA ALA A 25 3.10 13.28 4.04
C ALA A 25 2.20 12.15 3.52
N PHE A 26 2.60 10.89 3.72
CA PHE A 26 1.79 9.73 3.36
C PHE A 26 0.55 9.58 4.23
N LEU A 27 0.67 9.69 5.55
CA LEU A 27 -0.46 9.58 6.47
C LEU A 27 -1.52 10.65 6.18
N GLU A 28 -1.12 11.87 5.85
CA GLU A 28 -2.06 12.93 5.42
C GLU A 28 -2.80 12.56 4.12
N ARG A 29 -2.10 11.98 3.14
CA ARG A 29 -2.76 11.49 1.90
C ARG A 29 -3.65 10.28 2.16
N ALA A 30 -3.28 9.41 3.09
CA ALA A 30 -4.02 8.19 3.37
C ALA A 30 -5.44 8.47 3.87
N ARG A 31 -5.63 9.56 4.65
CA ARG A 31 -6.95 10.02 5.11
C ARG A 31 -7.93 10.35 3.97
N LEU A 32 -7.44 10.64 2.76
CA LEU A 32 -8.32 10.86 1.60
C LEU A 32 -9.07 9.58 1.17
N ARG A 33 -8.70 8.40 1.70
CA ARG A 33 -9.38 7.12 1.43
C ARG A 33 -10.59 6.87 2.34
N ASP A 34 -10.81 7.73 3.35
CA ASP A 34 -12.02 7.66 4.18
C ASP A 34 -13.27 8.05 3.38
N GLU A 35 -13.10 8.89 2.35
CA GLU A 35 -14.17 9.34 1.45
C GLU A 35 -13.82 9.05 -0.02
N VAL A 36 -14.23 7.87 -0.50
CA VAL A 36 -13.95 7.43 -1.87
C VAL A 36 -15.05 7.84 -2.86
N PRO A 37 -14.71 8.29 -4.07
CA PRO A 37 -15.70 8.67 -5.06
C PRO A 37 -16.46 7.46 -5.60
N THR A 38 -17.73 7.69 -5.96
CA THR A 38 -18.57 6.74 -6.70
C THR A 38 -18.73 7.21 -8.14
N VAL A 39 -18.56 6.29 -9.10
CA VAL A 39 -18.78 6.55 -10.52
C VAL A 39 -19.69 5.49 -11.11
N ALA A 40 -20.73 5.92 -11.83
CA ALA A 40 -21.75 5.03 -12.39
C ALA A 40 -22.37 4.10 -11.34
N GLY A 41 -22.56 4.60 -10.11
CA GLY A 41 -23.11 3.81 -8.99
C GLY A 41 -22.14 2.81 -8.36
N MET A 42 -20.88 2.77 -8.79
CA MET A 42 -19.86 1.87 -8.25
C MET A 42 -18.82 2.65 -7.44
N PRO A 43 -18.52 2.26 -6.19
CA PRO A 43 -17.44 2.87 -5.43
C PRO A 43 -16.10 2.52 -6.09
N LEU A 44 -15.15 3.47 -6.06
CA LEU A 44 -13.75 3.14 -6.33
C LEU A 44 -13.26 2.23 -5.20
N VAL A 45 -12.68 1.07 -5.54
CA VAL A 45 -12.25 0.03 -4.58
C VAL A 45 -10.73 -0.13 -4.46
N GLY A 46 -9.98 0.75 -5.10
CA GLY A 46 -8.52 0.71 -5.10
C GLY A 46 -7.92 1.27 -6.38
N LEU A 47 -6.60 1.27 -6.41
CA LEU A 47 -5.79 1.60 -7.56
C LEU A 47 -5.17 0.31 -8.12
N GLY A 48 -5.17 0.15 -9.44
CA GLY A 48 -4.55 -1.01 -10.07
C GLY A 48 -3.06 -1.11 -9.76
N GLY A 49 -2.60 -2.32 -9.44
CA GLY A 49 -1.19 -2.63 -9.23
C GLY A 49 -0.37 -2.51 -10.53
N SER A 50 0.76 -1.82 -10.45
CA SER A 50 1.54 -1.33 -11.60
C SER A 50 2.21 -2.41 -12.48
N CYS A 51 2.38 -3.66 -12.05
CA CYS A 51 3.32 -4.57 -12.74
C CYS A 51 2.89 -6.05 -12.83
N GLY A 52 1.60 -6.38 -12.77
CA GLY A 52 1.15 -7.78 -12.87
C GLY A 52 1.56 -8.69 -11.70
N LYS A 53 1.88 -8.09 -10.54
CA LYS A 53 2.12 -8.85 -9.30
C LYS A 53 0.80 -9.50 -8.86
N PRO A 54 0.80 -10.77 -8.42
CA PRO A 54 -0.36 -11.38 -7.78
C PRO A 54 -0.77 -10.54 -6.56
N ALA A 55 -2.07 -10.39 -6.39
CA ALA A 55 -2.69 -9.72 -5.27
C ALA A 55 -3.27 -10.77 -4.31
N PHE A 56 -3.03 -10.59 -3.02
CA PHE A 56 -3.53 -11.44 -1.95
C PHE A 56 -4.38 -10.62 -0.99
N LEU A 57 -5.57 -11.11 -0.68
CA LEU A 57 -6.49 -10.46 0.24
C LEU A 57 -6.05 -10.67 1.70
N LEU A 58 -5.98 -9.59 2.47
CA LEU A 58 -5.84 -9.66 3.93
C LEU A 58 -7.21 -9.93 4.58
N PRO A 59 -7.25 -10.68 5.70
CA PRO A 59 -8.50 -11.00 6.39
C PRO A 59 -9.06 -9.81 7.20
N TYR A 60 -8.47 -8.62 7.10
CA TYR A 60 -8.83 -7.39 7.80
C TYR A 60 -8.48 -6.18 6.93
N LEU A 61 -9.02 -5.02 7.30
CA LEU A 61 -8.64 -3.73 6.70
C LEU A 61 -7.36 -3.21 7.34
N VAL A 62 -6.48 -2.62 6.54
CA VAL A 62 -5.33 -1.89 7.05
C VAL A 62 -5.73 -0.42 7.17
N GLN A 63 -5.49 0.19 8.32
CA GLN A 63 -5.59 1.64 8.50
C GLN A 63 -4.19 2.18 8.74
N TRP A 64 -3.73 3.10 7.87
CA TRP A 64 -2.42 3.71 8.08
C TRP A 64 -2.48 4.79 9.14
N ASN A 65 -1.68 4.57 10.16
CA ASN A 65 -1.37 5.46 11.26
C ASN A 65 0.14 5.34 11.54
N GLU A 66 0.63 6.04 12.56
CA GLU A 66 2.06 5.98 12.92
C GLU A 66 2.50 4.55 13.28
N GLU A 67 1.72 3.81 14.06
CA GLU A 67 2.06 2.46 14.51
C GLU A 67 2.15 1.45 13.35
N SER A 68 1.15 1.40 12.49
CA SER A 68 1.11 0.49 11.33
C SER A 68 2.20 0.82 10.30
N THR A 69 2.56 2.09 10.14
CA THR A 69 3.65 2.49 9.25
C THR A 69 5.02 2.14 9.84
N LEU A 70 5.24 2.34 11.15
CA LEU A 70 6.45 1.85 11.84
C LEU A 70 6.56 0.32 11.77
N THR A 71 5.46 -0.39 12.01
CA THR A 71 5.40 -1.86 11.91
C THR A 71 5.76 -2.33 10.49
N LEU A 72 5.29 -1.63 9.46
CA LEU A 72 5.66 -1.92 8.08
C LEU A 72 7.15 -1.68 7.81
N GLU A 73 7.72 -0.61 8.35
CA GLU A 73 9.15 -0.29 8.24
C GLU A 73 10.02 -1.33 8.94
N GLU A 74 9.60 -1.85 10.09
CA GLU A 74 10.26 -2.96 10.79
C GLU A 74 10.24 -4.23 9.94
N VAL A 75 9.09 -4.61 9.40
CA VAL A 75 9.01 -5.75 8.45
C VAL A 75 9.88 -5.51 7.24
N ALA A 76 9.91 -4.30 6.67
CA ALA A 76 10.80 -4.01 5.55
C ALA A 76 12.28 -4.25 5.92
N THR A 77 12.69 -3.83 7.12
CA THR A 77 14.06 -4.02 7.61
C THR A 77 14.44 -5.51 7.74
N GLU A 78 13.52 -6.37 8.18
CA GLU A 78 13.74 -7.84 8.28
C GLU A 78 14.01 -8.52 6.91
N PHE A 79 13.63 -7.85 5.82
CA PHE A 79 13.76 -8.35 4.44
C PHE A 79 14.73 -7.49 3.61
N ASP A 80 15.65 -6.77 4.25
CA ASP A 80 16.62 -5.88 3.60
C ASP A 80 15.97 -4.89 2.63
N CYS A 81 14.78 -4.40 3.00
CA CYS A 81 14.00 -3.43 2.24
C CYS A 81 13.92 -2.08 2.96
N PHE A 82 13.55 -1.07 2.18
CA PHE A 82 13.00 0.19 2.65
C PHE A 82 11.58 0.37 2.13
N VAL A 83 10.81 1.23 2.78
CA VAL A 83 9.45 1.59 2.37
C VAL A 83 9.47 2.86 1.52
N GLU A 84 8.81 2.83 0.36
CA GLU A 84 8.35 4.03 -0.32
C GLU A 84 6.84 4.18 -0.21
N TYR A 85 6.43 5.36 0.24
CA TYR A 85 5.06 5.77 0.40
C TYR A 85 4.53 6.44 -0.86
N GLY A 86 4.19 5.61 -1.86
CA GLY A 86 3.54 6.02 -3.10
C GLY A 86 2.07 6.41 -2.90
N ALA A 87 1.22 5.88 -3.79
CA ALA A 87 -0.23 5.92 -3.58
C ALA A 87 -0.71 4.89 -2.55
N TYR A 88 0.16 3.95 -2.19
CA TYR A 88 0.11 3.04 -1.06
C TYR A 88 1.56 2.58 -0.80
N PRO A 89 1.91 1.98 0.34
CA PRO A 89 3.31 1.63 0.64
C PRO A 89 3.88 0.52 -0.25
N HIS A 90 5.13 0.68 -0.67
CA HIS A 90 5.90 -0.27 -1.47
C HIS A 90 7.17 -0.68 -0.72
N LEU A 91 7.45 -1.97 -0.62
CA LEU A 91 8.71 -2.49 -0.10
C LEU A 91 9.68 -2.66 -1.26
N LYS A 92 10.85 -2.03 -1.14
CA LYS A 92 11.91 -2.06 -2.14
C LYS A 92 13.21 -2.53 -1.50
N LEU A 93 13.92 -3.43 -2.17
CA LEU A 93 15.24 -3.88 -1.72
C LEU A 93 16.19 -2.70 -1.58
N ASN A 94 16.96 -2.68 -0.50
CA ASN A 94 18.04 -1.71 -0.29
C ASN A 94 19.08 -1.81 -1.41
N ASP A 95 19.34 -3.04 -1.88
CA ASP A 95 20.15 -3.28 -3.07
C ASP A 95 19.29 -3.12 -4.35
N GLY A 96 19.72 -2.22 -5.24
CA GLY A 96 19.10 -2.01 -6.55
C GLY A 96 17.69 -1.39 -6.55
N GLY A 97 17.03 -1.18 -5.41
CA GLY A 97 15.73 -0.50 -5.32
C GLY A 97 14.57 -1.28 -5.94
N GLN A 98 14.71 -2.58 -6.16
CA GLN A 98 13.66 -3.39 -6.77
C GLN A 98 12.46 -3.51 -5.84
N GLU A 99 11.28 -3.12 -6.33
CA GLU A 99 10.02 -3.36 -5.62
C GLU A 99 9.70 -4.86 -5.56
N VAL A 100 9.60 -5.38 -4.35
CA VAL A 100 9.28 -6.79 -4.06
C VAL A 100 7.85 -6.96 -3.56
N ALA A 101 7.29 -5.97 -2.88
CA ALA A 101 5.90 -6.01 -2.44
C ALA A 101 5.27 -4.62 -2.34
N ALA A 102 3.94 -4.59 -2.24
CA ALA A 102 3.21 -3.38 -1.90
C ALA A 102 1.95 -3.72 -1.10
N VAL A 103 1.58 -2.86 -0.16
CA VAL A 103 0.41 -3.07 0.71
C VAL A 103 -0.59 -1.99 0.38
N GLN A 104 -1.74 -2.38 -0.16
CA GLN A 104 -2.83 -1.46 -0.47
C GLN A 104 -3.87 -1.52 0.64
N ASP A 105 -4.07 -0.40 1.30
CA ASP A 105 -5.21 -0.13 2.16
C ASP A 105 -6.34 0.49 1.33
N TRP A 106 -7.54 -0.06 1.43
CA TRP A 106 -8.73 0.59 0.93
C TRP A 106 -9.87 0.40 1.92
N SER A 107 -10.88 1.27 1.82
CA SER A 107 -12.02 1.31 2.76
C SER A 107 -12.80 0.00 2.86
N ASN A 108 -12.66 -0.92 1.89
CA ASN A 108 -13.38 -2.18 1.85
C ASN A 108 -12.50 -3.44 1.73
N MET A 109 -11.18 -3.30 1.51
CA MET A 109 -10.26 -4.44 1.50
C MET A 109 -8.81 -4.00 1.74
N GLY A 110 -8.05 -4.82 2.46
CA GLY A 110 -6.58 -4.76 2.49
C GLY A 110 -6.01 -5.78 1.51
N MET A 111 -5.05 -5.37 0.66
CA MET A 111 -4.39 -6.27 -0.28
C MET A 111 -2.88 -6.16 -0.19
N VAL A 112 -2.18 -7.29 -0.36
CA VAL A 112 -0.74 -7.34 -0.52
C VAL A 112 -0.42 -7.82 -1.92
N PHE A 113 0.41 -7.07 -2.64
CA PHE A 113 0.98 -7.47 -3.91
C PHE A 113 2.40 -7.97 -3.66
N VAL A 114 2.78 -9.13 -4.20
CA VAL A 114 4.14 -9.68 -4.05
C VAL A 114 4.72 -10.02 -5.42
N ARG A 115 5.99 -9.71 -5.66
CA ARG A 115 6.70 -10.07 -6.89
C ARG A 115 6.88 -11.60 -6.96
N PRO A 116 6.44 -12.28 -8.04
CA PRO A 116 6.55 -13.74 -8.15
C PRO A 116 7.98 -14.29 -8.10
N GLY A 117 8.95 -13.53 -8.60
CA GLY A 117 10.36 -13.92 -8.61
C GLY A 117 11.14 -13.55 -7.34
N TYR A 118 10.48 -13.04 -6.30
CA TYR A 118 11.15 -12.73 -5.05
C TYR A 118 11.25 -14.00 -4.18
N GLU A 119 12.47 -14.44 -3.89
CA GLU A 119 12.74 -15.74 -3.25
C GLU A 119 12.07 -15.90 -1.89
N ARG A 120 12.02 -14.82 -1.09
CA ARG A 120 11.35 -14.80 0.22
C ARG A 120 9.89 -14.32 0.16
N GLY A 121 9.25 -14.42 -1.02
CA GLY A 121 7.92 -13.86 -1.27
C GLY A 121 6.80 -14.41 -0.37
N GLU A 122 6.76 -15.73 -0.16
CA GLU A 122 5.76 -16.35 0.72
C GLU A 122 6.00 -16.00 2.19
N GLU A 123 7.26 -16.04 2.63
CA GLU A 123 7.67 -15.63 3.98
C GLU A 123 7.28 -14.16 4.26
N LEU A 124 7.56 -13.26 3.32
CA LEU A 124 7.18 -11.86 3.40
C LEU A 124 5.66 -11.69 3.49
N LEU A 125 4.89 -12.42 2.68
CA LEU A 125 3.43 -12.35 2.69
C LEU A 125 2.86 -12.78 4.06
N VAL A 126 3.39 -13.87 4.63
CA VAL A 126 2.99 -14.34 5.97
C VAL A 126 3.37 -13.30 7.03
N ARG A 127 4.59 -12.75 6.98
CA ARG A 127 5.04 -11.75 7.95
C ARG A 127 4.19 -10.48 7.89
N LEU A 128 3.91 -9.95 6.70
CA LEU A 128 3.03 -8.78 6.50
C LEU A 128 1.63 -9.04 7.05
N LYS A 129 1.06 -10.22 6.75
CA LYS A 129 -0.25 -10.62 7.28
C LYS A 129 -0.29 -10.67 8.80
N LEU A 130 0.77 -11.12 9.45
CA LEU A 130 0.81 -11.20 10.92
C LEU A 130 1.07 -9.84 11.56
N ALA A 131 2.06 -9.08 11.04
CA ALA A 131 2.47 -7.79 11.59
C ALA A 131 1.36 -6.74 11.51
N LEU A 132 0.69 -6.65 10.36
CA LEU A 132 -0.35 -5.64 10.15
C LEU A 132 -1.66 -6.00 10.87
N ALA A 133 -1.84 -7.25 11.31
CA ALA A 133 -3.01 -7.65 12.07
C ALA A 133 -3.00 -7.05 13.48
N SER A 134 -1.82 -7.01 14.12
CA SER A 134 -1.68 -6.46 15.48
C SER A 134 -1.89 -4.95 15.54
N ALA A 135 -1.63 -4.23 14.44
CA ALA A 135 -1.82 -2.78 14.35
C ALA A 135 -3.28 -2.35 14.15
N VAL A 136 -4.22 -3.30 13.97
CA VAL A 136 -5.66 -3.03 13.71
C VAL A 136 -6.50 -3.05 15.00
N GLY A 137 -5.87 -3.29 16.17
CA GLY A 137 -6.58 -3.42 17.45
C GLY A 137 -5.86 -2.84 18.67
N ALA A 138 -4.90 -1.94 18.47
CA ALA A 138 -4.28 -1.13 19.52
C ALA A 138 -5.02 0.21 19.72
#